data_AF-A0A2G8K4V9-F1
#
_entry.id   AF-A0A2G8K4V9-F1
#
_cell.length_a   1.000
_cell.length_b   1.000
_cell.length_c   1.000
_cell.angle_alpha   90.00
_cell.angle_beta   90.00
_cell.angle_gamma   90.00
#
_symmetry.space_group_name_H-M   'P 1'
#
loop_
_entity.id
_entity.type
_entity.pdbx_description
1 polymer ?
#
loop_
_entity_poly.entity_id
_entity_poly.type
_entity_poly.pdbx_seq_one_letter_code
_entity_poly.pdbx_strand_id
1 'polypeptide(L)'
;MVEIEEQEFGWSGHLRCGLTQHRPSRMVPIRVGSTMYDGVPQLIEFSSESQQTQDERYIPIPQYSMPDLTNLGKAWIFAVTKYRNKEQSPAGRSEGTGESDAFIERCGNVVRIGRNVLPLHFLVSPDLIPIVVDCNSSDDELASQKMFATSVGSRIGVTYDIRTTSKTMEKECFMHLLINGEDQGATRMDGAEIDQPFYATVDVYGTSKQVRIVQVNHLPSLQESCRVALRAQIPDKEINSLPLPSRLKRYLRYEKP
;
A
#
# COMPACT_ATOMS: atom_id res chain seq x y z
N MET A 1 0.46 4.20 -2.50
CA MET A 1 -0.88 4.80 -2.31
C MET A 1 -1.45 5.12 -3.66
N VAL A 2 -2.78 5.10 -3.80
CA VAL A 2 -3.49 5.49 -5.02
C VAL A 2 -4.50 6.59 -4.75
N GLU A 3 -4.76 7.44 -5.73
CA GLU A 3 -5.78 8.48 -5.72
C GLU A 3 -6.81 8.16 -6.81
N ILE A 4 -8.09 8.33 -6.52
CA ILE A 4 -9.16 8.15 -7.52
C ILE A 4 -9.25 9.43 -8.36
N GLU A 5 -9.01 9.32 -9.66
CA GLU A 5 -9.04 10.48 -10.58
C GLU A 5 -10.37 10.61 -11.31
N GLU A 6 -11.02 9.49 -11.63
CA GLU A 6 -12.25 9.49 -12.40
C GLU A 6 -13.20 8.40 -11.92
N GLN A 7 -14.50 8.71 -11.97
CA GLN A 7 -15.58 7.76 -11.77
C GLN A 7 -16.44 7.64 -13.02
N GLU A 8 -17.05 6.48 -13.23
CA GLU A 8 -17.96 6.22 -14.34
C GLU A 8 -19.40 6.00 -13.84
N PHE A 9 -20.34 6.74 -14.43
CA PHE A 9 -21.76 6.60 -14.13
C PHE A 9 -22.33 5.33 -14.78
N GLY A 10 -23.32 4.71 -14.12
CA GLY A 10 -23.98 3.49 -14.62
C GLY A 10 -23.31 2.18 -14.17
N TRP A 11 -22.13 2.25 -13.56
CA TRP A 11 -21.48 1.10 -12.93
C TRP A 11 -21.81 1.00 -11.44
N SER A 12 -21.71 -0.20 -10.90
CA SER A 12 -21.89 -0.47 -9.47
C SER A 12 -20.73 -1.30 -8.93
N GLY A 13 -20.41 -1.11 -7.65
CA GLY A 13 -19.29 -1.76 -7.01
C GLY A 13 -18.21 -0.77 -6.56
N HIS A 14 -17.11 -1.31 -6.06
CA HIS A 14 -16.07 -0.57 -5.36
C HIS A 14 -14.69 -0.96 -5.87
N LEU A 15 -13.78 0.02 -5.88
CA LEU A 15 -12.34 -0.20 -6.01
C LEU A 15 -11.90 -1.27 -4.99
N ARG A 16 -11.00 -2.17 -5.40
CA ARG A 16 -10.41 -3.14 -4.47
C ARG A 16 -8.90 -2.94 -4.40
N CYS A 17 -8.38 -2.98 -3.18
CA CYS A 17 -6.97 -2.76 -2.90
C CYS A 17 -6.46 -3.82 -1.94
N GLY A 18 -5.17 -4.16 -2.07
CA GLY A 18 -4.58 -5.19 -1.22
C GLY A 18 -3.09 -5.42 -1.45
N LEU A 19 -2.61 -6.53 -0.91
CA LEU A 19 -1.25 -7.02 -1.08
C LEU A 19 -1.29 -8.45 -1.64
N THR A 20 -0.27 -8.80 -2.42
CA THR A 20 -0.04 -10.17 -2.88
C THR A 20 1.44 -10.54 -2.83
N GLN A 21 1.76 -11.81 -2.68
CA GLN A 21 3.13 -12.33 -2.86
C GLN A 21 3.32 -12.97 -4.24
N HIS A 22 2.32 -12.91 -5.12
CA HIS A 22 2.51 -13.23 -6.52
C HIS A 22 3.34 -12.13 -7.19
N ARG A 23 4.48 -12.51 -7.77
CA ARG A 23 5.34 -11.57 -8.47
C ARG A 23 4.62 -11.05 -9.72
N PRO A 24 4.44 -9.72 -9.90
CA PRO A 24 3.75 -9.18 -11.07
C PRO A 24 4.37 -9.60 -12.41
N SER A 25 5.69 -9.76 -12.46
CA SER A 25 6.41 -10.24 -13.66
C SER A 25 6.10 -11.69 -14.04
N ARG A 26 5.53 -12.47 -13.11
CA ARG A 26 5.08 -13.85 -13.35
C ARG A 26 3.58 -13.94 -13.62
N MET A 27 2.85 -12.84 -13.52
CA MET A 27 1.41 -12.80 -13.78
C MET A 27 1.15 -12.45 -15.24
N VAL A 28 0.42 -13.32 -15.95
CA VAL A 28 0.18 -13.20 -17.39
C VAL A 28 -1.31 -12.99 -17.68
N PRO A 29 -1.68 -12.06 -18.57
CA PRO A 29 -3.08 -11.86 -18.93
C PRO A 29 -3.63 -13.10 -19.67
N ILE A 30 -4.86 -13.50 -19.32
CA ILE A 30 -5.58 -14.51 -20.09
C ILE A 30 -5.91 -13.93 -21.47
N ARG A 31 -5.33 -14.47 -22.53
CA ARG A 31 -5.65 -14.06 -23.91
C ARG A 31 -6.98 -14.70 -24.32
N VAL A 32 -8.03 -13.87 -24.45
CA VAL A 32 -9.31 -14.28 -25.03
C VAL A 32 -9.08 -14.52 -26.53
N GLY A 33 -8.94 -15.78 -26.91
CA GLY A 33 -8.58 -16.22 -28.26
C GLY A 33 -8.51 -17.75 -28.39
N SER A 34 -8.30 -18.46 -27.28
CA SER A 34 -8.59 -19.89 -27.21
C SER A 34 -10.10 -20.05 -26.99
N THR A 35 -10.80 -20.55 -28.01
CA THR A 35 -12.22 -20.87 -27.96
C THR A 35 -12.57 -21.68 -26.72
N MET A 36 -13.56 -21.22 -25.95
CA MET A 36 -14.22 -22.03 -24.92
C MET A 36 -15.03 -23.13 -25.62
N TYR A 37 -14.43 -24.30 -25.78
CA TYR A 37 -15.18 -25.55 -25.79
C TYR A 37 -14.82 -26.28 -24.48
N ASP A 38 -15.83 -26.71 -23.74
CA ASP A 38 -15.75 -27.62 -22.56
C ASP A 38 -15.19 -27.11 -21.23
N GLY A 39 -15.26 -25.80 -20.93
CA GLY A 39 -15.21 -25.34 -19.52
C GLY A 39 -13.90 -25.57 -18.76
N VAL A 40 -12.82 -25.95 -19.45
CA VAL A 40 -11.47 -26.01 -18.91
C VAL A 40 -10.64 -24.97 -19.67
N PRO A 41 -9.98 -24.02 -18.99
CA PRO A 41 -9.00 -23.18 -19.66
C PRO A 41 -7.92 -24.11 -20.21
N GLN A 42 -7.82 -24.25 -21.54
CA GLN A 42 -6.61 -24.78 -22.14
C GLN A 42 -5.51 -23.75 -21.88
N LEU A 43 -4.82 -23.92 -20.75
CA LEU A 43 -3.43 -23.50 -20.63
C LEU A 43 -2.77 -23.93 -21.93
N ILE A 44 -2.16 -22.99 -22.64
CA ILE A 44 -1.23 -23.32 -23.71
C ILE A 44 -0.25 -24.31 -23.07
N GLU A 45 -0.37 -25.59 -23.44
CA GLU A 45 0.64 -26.59 -23.15
C GLU A 45 1.90 -26.12 -23.88
N PHE A 46 2.73 -25.36 -23.16
CA PHE A 46 4.13 -25.26 -23.52
C PHE A 46 4.66 -26.68 -23.40
N SER A 47 4.84 -27.29 -24.57
CA SER A 47 5.36 -28.62 -24.79
C SER A 47 6.38 -29.00 -23.73
N SER A 48 6.06 -30.09 -23.04
CA SER A 48 6.91 -30.85 -22.13
C SER A 48 8.33 -30.99 -22.67
N GLU A 49 9.31 -30.41 -21.97
CA GLU A 49 10.61 -31.03 -21.65
C GLU A 49 11.54 -30.02 -20.98
N SER A 50 11.47 -29.94 -19.65
CA SER A 50 12.64 -29.84 -18.76
C SER A 50 12.14 -29.68 -17.34
N GLN A 51 12.84 -30.32 -16.41
CA GLN A 51 12.58 -30.27 -14.97
C GLN A 51 12.79 -28.83 -14.46
N GLN A 52 11.80 -27.97 -14.63
CA GLN A 52 11.80 -26.63 -14.05
C GLN A 52 11.40 -26.74 -12.58
N THR A 53 12.22 -26.17 -11.72
CA THR A 53 11.95 -26.00 -10.29
C THR A 53 10.56 -25.39 -10.11
N GLN A 54 9.82 -25.83 -9.08
CA GLN A 54 8.43 -25.40 -8.83
C GLN A 54 8.22 -23.87 -8.78
N ASP A 55 9.30 -23.11 -8.69
CA ASP A 55 9.38 -21.65 -8.64
C ASP A 55 9.19 -20.93 -9.99
N GLU A 56 9.15 -21.61 -11.14
CA GLU A 56 9.11 -20.94 -12.47
C GLU A 56 7.76 -20.98 -13.20
N ARG A 57 6.65 -21.32 -12.51
CA ARG A 57 5.33 -21.31 -13.16
C ARG A 57 4.74 -19.90 -13.26
N TYR A 58 4.36 -19.50 -14.48
CA TYR A 58 3.54 -18.32 -14.73
C TYR A 58 2.13 -18.51 -14.15
N ILE A 59 1.53 -17.43 -13.65
CA ILE A 59 0.20 -17.43 -13.04
C ILE A 59 -0.75 -16.62 -13.94
N PRO A 60 -1.84 -17.18 -14.45
CA PRO A 60 -2.81 -16.41 -15.21
C PRO A 60 -3.49 -15.38 -14.30
N ILE A 61 -3.59 -14.12 -14.76
CA ILE A 61 -4.36 -13.08 -14.07
C ILE A 61 -5.84 -13.45 -14.21
N PRO A 62 -6.55 -13.73 -13.11
CA PRO A 62 -7.97 -14.05 -13.18
C PRO A 62 -8.78 -12.83 -13.60
N GLN A 63 -10.03 -13.07 -14.02
CA GLN A 63 -10.93 -12.00 -14.43
C GLN A 63 -11.24 -11.03 -13.29
N TYR A 64 -11.34 -11.53 -12.04
CA TYR A 64 -11.64 -10.71 -10.87
C TYR A 64 -10.60 -10.90 -9.76
N SER A 65 -10.26 -9.83 -9.05
CA SER A 65 -9.37 -9.95 -7.88
C SER A 65 -10.02 -10.69 -6.70
N MET A 66 -11.35 -10.63 -6.61
CA MET A 66 -12.11 -11.36 -5.60
C MET A 66 -13.29 -12.10 -6.26
N PRO A 67 -13.54 -13.38 -5.89
CA PRO A 67 -12.74 -14.19 -4.98
C PRO A 67 -11.51 -14.84 -5.65
N ASP A 68 -11.35 -14.72 -6.97
CA ASP A 68 -10.45 -15.59 -7.73
C ASP A 68 -8.98 -15.42 -7.34
N LEU A 69 -8.45 -14.18 -7.35
CA LEU A 69 -7.06 -13.93 -6.97
C LEU A 69 -6.81 -14.23 -5.48
N THR A 70 -7.78 -13.96 -4.60
CA THR A 70 -7.69 -14.35 -3.19
C THR A 70 -7.66 -15.87 -3.00
N ASN A 71 -8.41 -16.61 -3.82
CA ASN A 71 -8.48 -18.09 -3.75
C ASN A 71 -7.22 -18.77 -4.29
N LEU A 72 -6.42 -18.08 -5.12
CA LEU A 72 -5.07 -18.55 -5.50
C LEU A 72 -4.10 -18.59 -4.31
N GLY A 73 -4.48 -18.00 -3.17
CA GLY A 73 -3.67 -17.90 -1.97
C GLY A 73 -2.62 -16.80 -2.08
N LYS A 74 -2.05 -16.39 -0.95
CA LYS A 74 -1.03 -15.33 -0.89
C LYS A 74 -1.47 -13.97 -1.48
N ALA A 75 -2.77 -13.70 -1.50
CA ALA A 75 -3.35 -12.42 -1.87
C ALA A 75 -4.43 -12.03 -0.85
N TRP A 76 -4.31 -10.82 -0.30
CA TRP A 76 -5.21 -10.27 0.71
C TRP A 76 -5.75 -8.95 0.17
N ILE A 77 -7.02 -8.96 -0.24
CA ILE A 77 -7.65 -7.89 -1.03
C ILE A 77 -8.98 -7.52 -0.38
N PHE A 78 -9.26 -6.22 -0.29
CA PHE A 78 -10.48 -5.68 0.30
C PHE A 78 -11.17 -4.73 -0.66
N ALA A 79 -12.50 -4.78 -0.66
CA ALA A 79 -13.30 -3.74 -1.28
C ALA A 79 -13.23 -2.46 -0.45
N VAL A 80 -12.93 -1.34 -1.10
CA VAL A 80 -12.96 -0.01 -0.50
C VAL A 80 -14.41 0.44 -0.46
N THR A 81 -15.10 0.13 0.63
CA THR A 81 -16.50 0.48 0.83
C THR A 81 -16.67 1.96 1.12
N LYS A 82 -17.86 2.50 0.84
CA LYS A 82 -18.22 3.89 1.17
C LYS A 82 -18.23 4.18 2.68
N TYR A 83 -18.32 3.15 3.51
CA TYR A 83 -18.42 3.22 4.97
C TYR A 83 -17.28 2.46 5.64
N ARG A 84 -16.90 2.92 6.85
CA ARG A 84 -15.84 2.36 7.70
C ARG A 84 -15.97 0.86 7.88
N ASN A 85 -14.88 0.13 7.68
CA ASN A 85 -14.74 -1.30 8.04
C ASN A 85 -14.21 -1.50 9.47
N LYS A 86 -14.49 -0.58 10.41
CA LYS A 86 -14.06 -0.78 11.81
C LYS A 86 -14.80 -1.97 12.39
N GLU A 87 -14.18 -3.15 12.35
CA GLU A 87 -14.49 -4.19 13.32
C GLU A 87 -14.18 -3.61 14.69
N GLN A 88 -15.21 -3.53 15.54
CA GLN A 88 -15.00 -3.35 16.97
C GLN A 88 -14.10 -4.50 17.41
N SER A 89 -12.90 -4.19 17.91
CA SER A 89 -12.17 -5.13 18.73
C SER A 89 -13.14 -5.69 19.79
N PRO A 90 -13.14 -7.00 20.05
CA PRO A 90 -14.07 -7.59 20.99
C PRO A 90 -13.89 -6.88 22.33
N ALA A 91 -14.99 -6.33 22.85
CA ALA A 91 -15.04 -5.68 24.15
C ALA A 91 -14.42 -6.61 25.21
N GLY A 92 -13.22 -6.28 25.69
CA GLY A 92 -12.52 -7.11 26.66
C GLY A 92 -11.09 -6.68 26.95
N ARG A 93 -10.96 -5.78 27.95
CA ARG A 93 -9.76 -5.48 28.78
C ARG A 93 -8.66 -4.61 28.16
N SER A 94 -8.59 -3.36 28.62
CA SER A 94 -7.63 -2.98 29.68
C SER A 94 -7.82 -1.52 30.08
N GLU A 95 -8.19 -1.27 31.34
CA GLU A 95 -7.79 -0.05 32.05
C GLU A 95 -6.26 -0.08 32.18
N GLY A 96 -5.58 0.99 31.79
CA GLY A 96 -4.13 1.12 31.93
C GLY A 96 -3.61 2.33 31.16
N THR A 97 -3.15 3.35 31.89
CA THR A 97 -2.33 4.45 31.41
C THR A 97 -1.07 3.92 30.71
N GLY A 98 -0.89 4.22 29.43
CA GLY A 98 0.32 3.89 28.67
C GLY A 98 0.12 4.23 27.19
N GLU A 99 1.14 4.80 26.55
CA GLU A 99 1.18 5.24 25.15
C GLU A 99 0.46 4.23 24.22
N SER A 100 -0.44 4.71 23.37
CA SER A 100 -1.09 3.85 22.39
C SER A 100 -0.05 3.32 21.41
N ASP A 101 0.34 2.04 21.54
CA ASP A 101 1.21 1.31 20.59
C ASP A 101 0.45 0.99 19.29
N ALA A 102 -0.37 1.93 18.82
CA ALA A 102 -1.07 1.82 17.57
C ALA A 102 -0.05 1.94 16.43
N PHE A 103 -0.09 0.96 15.51
CA PHE A 103 0.74 0.98 14.31
C PHE A 103 0.45 2.21 13.44
N ILE A 104 -0.81 2.64 13.38
CA ILE A 104 -1.22 3.87 12.70
C ILE A 104 -1.86 4.80 13.71
N GLU A 105 -1.33 6.02 13.80
CA GLU A 105 -1.82 7.05 14.71
C GLU A 105 -1.88 8.40 14.00
N ARG A 106 -3.01 9.11 14.19
CA ARG A 106 -3.18 10.45 13.65
C ARG A 106 -2.83 11.49 14.72
N CYS A 107 -1.81 12.30 14.45
CA CYS A 107 -1.34 13.35 15.36
C CYS A 107 -1.48 14.71 14.66
N GLY A 108 -2.65 15.34 14.78
CA GLY A 108 -2.93 16.64 14.15
C GLY A 108 -2.80 16.60 12.61
N ASN A 109 -1.77 17.28 12.08
CA ASN A 109 -1.49 17.40 10.65
C ASN A 109 -0.52 16.33 10.11
N VAL A 110 -0.15 15.34 10.93
CA VAL A 110 0.67 14.21 10.52
C VAL A 110 0.00 12.88 10.91
N VAL A 111 0.33 11.82 10.18
CA VAL A 111 -0.05 10.45 10.48
C VAL A 111 1.21 9.63 10.64
N ARG A 112 1.36 8.99 11.79
CA ARG A 112 2.44 8.05 12.10
C ARG A 112 2.04 6.66 11.62
N ILE A 113 2.88 5.99 10.84
CA ILE A 113 2.70 4.63 10.35
C ILE A 113 3.98 3.85 10.71
N GLY A 114 3.92 3.06 11.78
CA GLY A 114 5.08 2.42 12.40
C GLY A 114 6.12 3.46 12.78
N ARG A 115 7.28 3.42 12.09
CA ARG A 115 8.40 4.36 12.27
C ARG A 115 8.36 5.56 11.32
N ASN A 116 7.45 5.58 10.36
CA ASN A 116 7.35 6.66 9.38
C ASN A 116 6.34 7.70 9.85
N VAL A 117 6.62 8.97 9.56
CA VAL A 117 5.69 10.09 9.81
C VAL A 117 5.37 10.74 8.47
N LEU A 118 4.08 10.78 8.14
CA LEU A 118 3.57 11.30 6.88
C LEU A 118 2.73 12.54 7.13
N PRO A 119 3.04 13.67 6.48
CA PRO A 119 2.15 14.82 6.48
C PRO A 119 0.78 14.45 5.89
N LEU A 120 -0.29 14.93 6.54
CA LEU A 120 -1.66 14.61 6.16
C LEU A 120 -2.00 15.07 4.74
N HIS A 121 -1.40 16.16 4.25
CA HIS A 121 -1.60 16.64 2.88
C HIS A 121 -1.10 15.68 1.79
N PHE A 122 -0.26 14.71 2.14
CA PHE A 122 0.06 13.60 1.24
C PHE A 122 -1.04 12.54 1.25
N LEU A 123 -1.71 12.32 2.37
CA LEU A 123 -2.75 11.31 2.53
C LEU A 123 -4.15 11.80 2.18
N VAL A 124 -4.34 13.11 2.07
CA VAL A 124 -5.61 13.77 1.76
C VAL A 124 -5.35 14.75 0.63
N SER A 125 -6.15 14.71 -0.43
CA SER A 125 -6.01 15.68 -1.53
C SER A 125 -6.20 17.11 -0.99
N PRO A 126 -5.44 18.12 -1.48
CA PRO A 126 -5.60 19.51 -1.05
C PRO A 126 -7.03 20.02 -1.13
N ASP A 127 -7.78 19.56 -2.13
CA ASP A 127 -9.19 19.90 -2.34
C ASP A 127 -10.13 19.30 -1.28
N LEU A 128 -9.60 18.39 -0.45
CA LEU A 128 -10.29 17.70 0.65
C LEU A 128 -9.84 18.16 2.04
N ILE A 129 -9.00 19.19 2.10
CA ILE A 129 -8.55 19.83 3.35
C ILE A 129 -9.68 20.57 4.14
N PRO A 130 -10.93 20.83 3.68
CA PRO A 130 -11.88 21.56 4.51
C PRO A 130 -12.41 20.83 5.77
N ILE A 131 -12.26 19.51 5.91
CA ILE A 131 -13.11 18.72 6.84
C ILE A 131 -12.44 18.39 8.18
N VAL A 132 -11.16 18.69 8.39
CA VAL A 132 -10.46 18.21 9.60
C VAL A 132 -9.78 19.27 10.45
N VAL A 133 -10.14 20.53 10.24
CA VAL A 133 -9.83 21.60 11.18
C VAL A 133 -11.14 21.94 11.90
N ASP A 134 -11.10 21.83 13.22
CA ASP A 134 -12.13 22.20 14.21
C ASP A 134 -13.26 21.20 14.50
N CYS A 135 -12.94 20.20 15.32
CA CYS A 135 -13.93 19.48 16.13
C CYS A 135 -14.37 20.30 17.38
N ASN A 136 -14.63 21.61 17.22
CA ASN A 136 -15.08 22.48 18.31
C ASN A 136 -16.08 23.60 17.90
N SER A 137 -16.54 23.66 16.65
CA SER A 137 -17.67 24.54 16.29
C SER A 137 -18.95 23.72 16.14
N SER A 138 -19.93 24.03 16.97
CA SER A 138 -21.29 23.50 16.95
C SER A 138 -22.11 24.08 15.81
N ASP A 139 -21.58 24.06 14.59
CA ASP A 139 -22.27 24.52 13.38
C ASP A 139 -22.47 23.34 12.42
N ASP A 140 -23.64 22.71 12.55
CA ASP A 140 -24.04 21.41 11.97
C ASP A 140 -24.31 21.44 10.45
N GLU A 141 -24.24 22.62 9.81
CA GLU A 141 -24.55 22.75 8.37
C GLU A 141 -23.32 22.73 7.45
N LEU A 142 -22.11 23.03 7.91
CA LEU A 142 -20.90 23.02 7.07
C LEU A 142 -20.09 21.72 7.17
N ALA A 143 -20.34 20.91 8.20
CA ALA A 143 -19.73 19.59 8.42
C ALA A 143 -20.28 18.47 7.52
N SER A 144 -21.24 18.79 6.64
CA SER A 144 -22.09 17.81 5.95
C SER A 144 -21.68 17.47 4.51
N GLN A 145 -20.61 18.07 3.96
CA GLN A 145 -19.94 17.52 2.77
C GLN A 145 -19.04 16.35 3.16
N LYS A 146 -19.62 15.31 3.77
CA LYS A 146 -18.93 14.07 4.08
C LYS A 146 -18.64 13.35 2.76
N MET A 147 -17.48 13.65 2.18
CA MET A 147 -17.04 13.00 0.96
C MET A 147 -16.85 11.50 1.21
N PHE A 148 -17.39 10.68 0.31
CA PHE A 148 -17.30 9.23 0.43
C PHE A 148 -15.86 8.74 0.24
N ALA A 149 -15.52 7.63 0.92
CA ALA A 149 -14.22 6.98 0.84
C ALA A 149 -13.75 6.70 -0.60
N THR A 150 -14.68 6.55 -1.55
CA THR A 150 -14.42 6.23 -2.95
C THR A 150 -14.61 7.40 -3.91
N SER A 151 -14.89 8.62 -3.44
CA SER A 151 -15.07 9.80 -4.28
C SER A 151 -13.78 10.20 -5.02
N VAL A 152 -13.93 10.90 -6.15
CA VAL A 152 -12.79 11.50 -6.89
C VAL A 152 -11.97 12.40 -5.96
N GLY A 153 -10.66 12.23 -5.93
CA GLY A 153 -9.72 12.88 -5.02
C GLY A 153 -9.43 12.09 -3.75
N SER A 154 -10.23 11.06 -3.41
CA SER A 154 -9.93 10.20 -2.27
C SER A 154 -8.65 9.39 -2.51
N ARG A 155 -7.84 9.28 -1.45
CA ARG A 155 -6.55 8.58 -1.46
C ARG A 155 -6.61 7.33 -0.60
N ILE A 156 -6.24 6.21 -1.20
CA ILE A 156 -6.25 4.88 -0.59
C ILE A 156 -4.82 4.35 -0.47
N GLY A 157 -4.38 4.15 0.76
CA GLY A 157 -3.11 3.54 1.11
C GLY A 157 -3.30 2.08 1.54
N VAL A 158 -2.35 1.22 1.18
CA VAL A 158 -2.22 -0.13 1.75
C VAL A 158 -0.83 -0.21 2.38
N THR A 159 -0.77 -0.67 3.62
CA THR A 159 0.47 -0.90 4.36
C THR A 159 0.34 -2.17 5.18
N TYR A 160 1.45 -2.67 5.73
CA TYR A 160 1.43 -3.83 6.59
C TYR A 160 2.32 -3.63 7.82
N ASP A 161 2.01 -4.36 8.88
CA ASP A 161 2.68 -4.39 10.17
C ASP A 161 3.09 -5.83 10.48
N ILE A 162 4.34 -6.04 10.91
CA ILE A 162 4.86 -7.36 11.28
C ILE A 162 5.06 -7.36 12.79
N ARG A 163 4.27 -8.17 13.49
CA ARG A 163 4.32 -8.31 14.95
C ARG A 163 4.94 -9.65 15.31
N THR A 164 5.75 -9.67 16.37
CA THR A 164 6.28 -10.92 16.91
C THR A 164 5.50 -11.26 18.17
N THR A 165 4.80 -12.40 18.17
CA THR A 165 4.04 -12.84 19.34
C THR A 165 5.00 -13.32 20.43
N SER A 166 4.88 -12.74 21.61
CA SER A 166 5.75 -13.03 22.77
C SER A 166 5.67 -14.47 23.28
N LYS A 167 4.58 -15.18 22.98
CA LYS A 167 4.33 -16.56 23.46
C LYS A 167 4.98 -17.65 22.62
N THR A 168 5.01 -17.49 21.29
CA THR A 168 5.49 -18.50 20.34
C THR A 168 6.72 -18.05 19.56
N MET A 169 7.13 -16.78 19.69
CA MET A 169 8.13 -16.13 18.84
C MET A 169 7.80 -16.19 17.34
N GLU A 170 6.55 -16.49 17.00
CA GLU A 170 6.06 -16.48 15.63
C GLU A 170 5.80 -15.04 15.20
N LYS A 171 6.14 -14.74 13.95
CA LYS A 171 5.86 -13.46 13.35
C LYS A 171 4.51 -13.53 12.63
N GLU A 172 3.65 -12.56 12.91
CA GLU A 172 2.35 -12.41 12.28
C GLU A 172 2.32 -11.11 11.48
N CYS A 173 1.74 -11.15 10.28
CA CYS A 173 1.62 -10.00 9.41
C CYS A 173 0.18 -9.49 9.40
N PHE A 174 0.00 -8.18 9.54
CA PHE A 174 -1.28 -7.51 9.55
C PHE A 174 -1.31 -6.44 8.47
N MET A 175 -2.27 -6.49 7.58
CA MET A 175 -2.49 -5.45 6.57
C MET A 175 -3.39 -4.35 7.14
N HIS A 176 -3.08 -3.11 6.83
CA HIS A 176 -3.89 -1.94 7.13
C HIS A 176 -4.28 -1.22 5.84
N LEU A 177 -5.55 -0.84 5.74
CA LEU A 177 -6.06 0.03 4.68
C LEU A 177 -6.20 1.45 5.25
N LEU A 178 -5.58 2.43 4.60
CA LEU A 178 -5.75 3.84 4.93
C LEU A 178 -6.64 4.50 3.89
N ILE A 179 -7.64 5.26 4.33
CA ILE A 179 -8.50 6.05 3.47
C ILE A 179 -8.46 7.49 3.95
N ASN A 180 -7.98 8.42 3.13
CA ASN A 180 -7.90 9.85 3.45
C ASN A 180 -7.23 10.13 4.82
N GLY A 181 -6.12 9.43 5.09
CA GLY A 181 -5.37 9.55 6.35
C GLY A 181 -5.97 8.83 7.55
N GLU A 182 -7.00 8.02 7.34
CA GLU A 182 -7.69 7.27 8.39
C GLU A 182 -7.50 5.75 8.25
N ASP A 183 -7.00 5.11 9.32
CA ASP A 183 -6.86 3.66 9.40
C ASP A 183 -8.22 2.95 9.49
N GLN A 184 -8.42 1.96 8.62
CA GLN A 184 -9.62 1.12 8.59
C GLN A 184 -9.50 -0.13 9.47
N GLY A 185 -8.34 -0.37 10.08
CA GLY A 185 -8.10 -1.48 11.00
C GLY A 185 -7.11 -2.50 10.45
N ALA A 186 -6.57 -3.30 11.37
CA ALA A 186 -5.61 -4.35 11.08
C ALA A 186 -6.33 -5.64 10.67
N THR A 187 -5.99 -6.20 9.51
CA THR A 187 -6.45 -7.53 9.11
C THR A 187 -5.29 -8.50 9.04
N ARG A 188 -5.41 -9.63 9.75
CA ARG A 188 -4.40 -10.69 9.75
C ARG A 188 -4.24 -11.27 8.33
N MET A 189 -3.00 -11.41 7.88
CA MET A 189 -2.66 -11.99 6.58
C MET A 189 -2.29 -13.47 6.75
N ASP A 190 -3.30 -14.33 6.83
CA ASP A 190 -3.07 -15.77 7.03
C ASP A 190 -2.26 -16.38 5.88
N GLY A 191 -1.25 -17.17 6.22
CA GLY A 191 -0.34 -17.81 5.26
C GLY A 191 0.70 -16.86 4.63
N ALA A 192 0.86 -15.64 5.14
CA ALA A 192 1.87 -14.71 4.64
C ALA A 192 3.29 -15.14 4.98
N GLU A 193 4.16 -15.23 3.96
CA GLU A 193 5.57 -15.54 4.12
C GLU A 193 6.36 -14.25 4.34
N ILE A 194 6.73 -13.93 5.58
CA ILE A 194 7.26 -12.61 5.95
C ILE A 194 8.61 -12.27 5.30
N ASP A 195 9.37 -13.29 4.91
CA ASP A 195 10.66 -13.12 4.22
C ASP A 195 10.51 -12.94 2.70
N GLN A 196 9.28 -13.05 2.17
CA GLN A 196 8.98 -12.81 0.75
C GLN A 196 8.42 -11.40 0.51
N PRO A 197 8.69 -10.80 -0.65
CA PRO A 197 8.21 -9.46 -0.96
C PRO A 197 6.68 -9.42 -1.12
N PHE A 198 6.08 -8.35 -0.62
CA PHE A 198 4.69 -8.00 -0.90
C PHE A 198 4.62 -7.02 -2.08
N TYR A 199 3.64 -7.25 -2.96
CA TYR A 199 3.32 -6.40 -4.09
C TYR A 199 1.93 -5.80 -3.89
N ALA A 200 1.79 -4.51 -4.17
CA ALA A 200 0.50 -3.84 -4.10
C ALA A 200 -0.41 -4.33 -5.23
N THR A 201 -1.67 -4.58 -4.90
CA THR A 201 -2.72 -4.95 -5.85
C THR A 201 -3.81 -3.89 -5.83
N VAL A 202 -4.21 -3.44 -7.02
CA VAL A 202 -5.31 -2.50 -7.20
C VAL A 202 -6.16 -3.01 -8.36
N ASP A 203 -7.41 -3.33 -8.07
CA ASP A 203 -8.42 -3.77 -9.04
C ASP A 203 -9.41 -2.62 -9.23
N VAL A 204 -9.27 -1.94 -10.36
CA VAL A 204 -10.10 -0.80 -10.77
C VAL A 204 -11.45 -1.35 -11.22
N TYR A 205 -12.38 -1.42 -10.27
CA TYR A 205 -13.68 -2.07 -10.42
C TYR A 205 -14.84 -1.17 -9.99
N GLY A 206 -16.00 -1.40 -10.61
CA GLY A 206 -17.24 -0.73 -10.28
C GLY A 206 -17.24 0.73 -10.72
N THR A 207 -17.55 1.65 -9.81
CA THR A 207 -17.68 3.07 -10.15
C THR A 207 -16.34 3.77 -10.42
N SER A 208 -15.22 3.19 -9.99
CA SER A 208 -13.89 3.79 -10.19
C SER A 208 -13.38 3.46 -11.58
N LYS A 209 -13.07 4.50 -12.36
CA LYS A 209 -12.60 4.35 -13.75
C LYS A 209 -11.09 4.54 -13.89
N GLN A 210 -10.54 5.49 -13.15
CA GLN A 210 -9.12 5.82 -13.21
C GLN A 210 -8.57 6.07 -11.81
N VAL A 211 -7.36 5.54 -11.57
CA VAL A 211 -6.58 5.79 -10.37
C VAL A 211 -5.16 6.21 -10.74
N ARG A 212 -4.56 7.07 -9.92
CA ARG A 212 -3.16 7.48 -10.05
C ARG A 212 -2.36 7.01 -8.85
N ILE A 213 -1.17 6.51 -9.09
CA ILE A 213 -0.23 6.17 -8.02
C ILE A 213 0.33 7.47 -7.44
N VAL A 214 0.15 7.66 -6.13
CA VAL A 214 0.70 8.78 -5.38
C VAL A 214 1.95 8.30 -4.63
N GLN A 215 3.08 8.91 -4.95
CA GLN A 215 4.33 8.68 -4.23
C GLN A 215 4.33 9.48 -2.92
N VAL A 216 4.19 8.75 -1.80
CA VAL A 216 4.03 9.34 -0.46
C VAL A 216 5.38 9.55 0.24
N ASN A 217 6.35 8.70 -0.09
CA ASN A 217 7.71 8.79 0.43
C ASN A 217 8.66 9.19 -0.70
N HIS A 218 9.55 10.14 -0.43
CA HIS A 218 10.79 10.26 -1.19
C HIS A 218 11.54 8.94 -1.03
N LEU A 219 11.65 8.17 -2.12
CA LEU A 219 12.54 7.02 -2.15
C LEU A 219 13.90 7.58 -2.54
N PRO A 220 14.84 7.77 -1.59
CA PRO A 220 16.13 8.29 -1.94
C PRO A 220 16.77 7.38 -2.97
N SER A 221 17.30 7.96 -4.04
CA SER A 221 18.08 7.18 -5.00
C SER A 221 19.23 6.47 -4.27
N LEU A 222 19.74 5.35 -4.80
CA LEU A 222 20.93 4.70 -4.25
C LEU A 222 22.06 5.74 -4.06
N GLN A 223 22.19 6.67 -5.00
CA GLN A 223 23.16 7.76 -4.93
C GLN A 223 22.95 8.67 -3.71
N GLU A 224 21.71 9.05 -3.41
CA GLU A 224 21.36 9.86 -2.24
C GLU A 224 21.57 9.09 -0.94
N SER A 225 21.16 7.83 -0.89
CA SER A 225 21.39 6.92 0.25
C SER A 225 22.88 6.76 0.53
N CYS A 226 23.68 6.51 -0.51
CA CYS A 226 25.15 6.44 -0.40
C CYS A 226 25.74 7.76 0.08
N ARG A 227 25.25 8.91 -0.41
CA ARG A 227 25.70 10.23 0.07
C ARG A 227 25.40 10.42 1.55
N VAL A 228 24.19 10.10 2.00
CA VAL A 228 23.81 10.23 3.42
C VAL A 228 24.70 9.31 4.28
N ALA A 229 24.90 8.06 3.87
CA ALA A 229 25.74 7.10 4.59
C ALA A 229 27.21 7.55 4.68
N LEU A 230 27.77 8.10 3.60
CA LEU A 230 29.13 8.64 3.57
C LEU A 230 29.24 9.91 4.42
N ARG A 231 28.26 10.81 4.36
CA ARG A 231 28.24 12.05 5.14
C ARG A 231 28.05 11.83 6.64
N ALA A 232 27.41 10.74 7.04
CA ALA A 232 27.33 10.35 8.45
C ALA A 232 28.70 9.91 9.01
N GLN A 233 29.63 9.46 8.17
CA GLN A 233 30.93 8.93 8.58
C GLN A 233 32.09 9.89 8.31
N ILE A 234 31.94 10.83 7.38
CA ILE A 234 33.03 11.68 6.89
C ILE A 234 32.69 13.17 7.08
N PRO A 235 33.48 13.92 7.88
CA PRO A 235 33.28 15.35 8.07
C PRO A 235 33.62 16.13 6.79
N ASP A 236 33.02 17.32 6.63
CA ASP A 236 33.13 18.11 5.37
C ASP A 236 34.57 18.41 4.94
N LYS A 237 35.46 18.60 5.92
CA LYS A 237 36.87 18.93 5.68
C LYS A 237 37.64 17.79 5.02
N GLU A 238 37.23 16.55 5.24
CA GLU A 238 37.89 15.34 4.74
C GLU A 238 37.39 14.90 3.37
N ILE A 239 36.29 15.47 2.87
CA ILE A 239 35.74 15.11 1.55
C ILE A 239 36.77 15.36 0.43
N ASN A 240 37.64 16.36 0.59
CA ASN A 240 38.66 16.72 -0.40
C ASN A 240 39.82 15.74 -0.48
N SER A 241 40.17 15.08 0.63
CA SER A 241 41.25 14.10 0.69
C SER A 241 40.82 12.72 0.18
N LEU A 242 39.52 12.49 0.01
CA LEU A 242 39.03 11.23 -0.55
C LEU A 242 39.56 11.00 -1.97
N PRO A 243 39.90 9.75 -2.35
CA PRO A 243 40.31 9.39 -3.70
C PRO A 243 39.10 9.29 -4.65
N LEU A 244 38.22 10.30 -4.63
CA LEU A 244 37.01 10.35 -5.43
C LEU A 244 37.13 11.39 -6.56
N PRO A 245 36.51 11.15 -7.72
CA PRO A 245 36.36 12.15 -8.78
C PRO A 245 35.71 13.45 -8.30
N SER A 246 36.10 14.57 -8.91
CA SER A 246 35.64 15.92 -8.54
C SER A 246 34.11 16.07 -8.54
N ARG A 247 33.43 15.39 -9.47
CA ARG A 247 31.95 15.36 -9.55
C ARG A 247 31.31 14.73 -8.32
N LEU A 248 31.88 13.63 -7.81
CA LEU A 248 31.36 12.98 -6.60
C LEU A 248 31.68 13.79 -5.34
N LYS A 249 32.85 14.43 -5.26
CA LYS A 249 33.17 15.37 -4.18
C LYS A 249 32.18 16.53 -4.13
N ARG A 250 31.85 17.10 -5.29
CA ARG A 250 30.83 18.15 -5.45
C ARG A 250 29.45 17.69 -5.00
N TYR A 251 29.05 16.50 -5.45
CA TYR A 251 27.77 15.88 -5.07
C TYR A 251 27.66 15.62 -3.56
N LEU A 252 28.72 15.15 -2.91
CA LEU A 252 28.80 14.97 -1.46
C LEU A 252 28.68 16.29 -0.69
N ARG A 253 29.12 17.41 -1.28
CA ARG A 253 29.01 18.77 -0.73
C ARG A 253 27.69 19.49 -1.05
N TYR A 254 26.74 18.82 -1.68
CA TYR A 254 25.46 19.42 -2.12
C TYR A 254 25.62 20.60 -3.10
N GLU A 255 26.76 20.68 -3.77
CA GLU A 255 27.00 21.67 -4.81
C GLU A 255 26.29 21.25 -6.11
N LYS A 256 25.71 22.22 -6.84
CA LYS A 256 25.06 21.96 -8.13
C LYS A 256 26.09 21.41 -9.15
N PRO A 257 25.67 20.52 -10.06
CA PRO A 257 26.56 19.90 -11.04
C PRO A 257 27.34 20.92 -11.87
#